data_AF-A0A3E0K998-F1
#
_entry.id   AF-A0A3E0K998-F1
#
_cell.length_a   1.000
_cell.length_b   1.000
_cell.length_c   1.000
_cell.angle_alpha   90.00
_cell.angle_beta   90.00
_cell.angle_gamma   90.00
#
_symmetry.space_group_name_H-M   'P 1'
#
loop_
_entity.id
_entity.type
_entity.pdbx_description
1 polymer ?
#
loop_
_entity_poly.entity_id
_entity_poly.type
_entity_poly.pdbx_seq_one_letter_code
_entity_poly.pdbx_strand_id
1 'polypeptide(L)' 'MKPGEIAVIAHPDLDEVAADSLRRARGGGAGNTAPSISGRDPNFGPFPVLAAGIPLLDAPRPP' A
#
# COMPACT_ATOMS: atom_id res chain seq x y z
N MET A 1 7.94 -10.26 7.45
CA MET A 1 6.62 -10.86 7.72
C MET A 1 6.68 -12.34 7.44
N LYS A 2 5.85 -13.13 8.08
CA LYS A 2 5.67 -14.54 7.72
C LYS A 2 4.78 -14.64 6.49
N PRO A 3 4.93 -15.68 5.65
CA PRO A 3 4.00 -15.93 4.56
C PRO A 3 2.56 -15.94 5.06
N GLY A 4 1.67 -15.20 4.40
CA GLY A 4 0.26 -15.09 4.76
C GLY A 4 -0.10 -13.99 5.77
N GLU A 5 0.87 -13.32 6.40
CA GLU A 5 0.58 -12.14 7.24
C GLU A 5 0.17 -10.94 6.40
N ILE A 6 -0.82 -10.18 6.87
CA ILE A 6 -1.26 -8.93 6.24
C ILE A 6 -0.61 -7.75 6.97
N ALA A 7 0.08 -6.91 6.21
CA ALA A 7 0.61 -5.64 6.70
C ALA A 7 -0.54 -4.66 6.96
N VAL A 8 -0.58 -4.00 8.11
CA VAL A 8 -1.52 -2.89 8.36
C VAL A 8 -0.70 -1.61 8.48
N ILE A 9 -1.02 -0.63 7.66
CA ILE A 9 -0.33 0.66 7.60
C ILE A 9 -1.33 1.81 7.64
N ALA A 10 -0.86 3.00 8.01
CA ALA A 10 -1.63 4.24 7.97
C ALA A 10 -0.79 5.30 7.24
N HIS A 11 -0.67 5.14 5.92
CA HIS A 11 0.21 5.98 5.09
C HIS A 11 -0.62 6.71 4.03
N PRO A 12 -0.98 7.99 4.24
CA PRO A 12 -1.60 8.78 3.18
C PRO A 12 -0.60 8.94 2.03
N ASP A 13 -1.10 8.93 0.79
CA ASP A 13 -0.26 9.07 -0.41
C ASP A 13 0.93 8.11 -0.38
N LEU A 14 0.61 6.81 -0.33
CA LEU A 14 1.59 5.74 -0.25
C LEU A 14 2.69 5.95 -1.30
N ASP A 15 3.92 6.16 -0.86
CA ASP A 15 5.06 6.49 -1.72
C ASP A 15 5.88 5.25 -2.12
N GLU A 16 6.88 5.46 -2.97
CA GLU A 16 7.75 4.39 -3.48
C GLU A 16 8.57 3.71 -2.37
N VAL A 17 8.96 4.44 -1.32
CA VAL A 17 9.78 3.90 -0.22
C VAL A 17 8.95 2.96 0.66
N ALA A 18 7.73 3.38 0.99
CA ALA A 18 6.77 2.55 1.71
C ALA A 18 6.36 1.32 0.87
N ALA A 19 6.13 1.51 -0.43
CA ALA A 19 5.81 0.42 -1.36
C ALA A 19 6.92 -0.64 -1.45
N ASP A 20 8.19 -0.22 -1.58
CA ASP A 20 9.31 -1.16 -1.63
C ASP A 20 9.49 -1.90 -0.30
N SER A 21 9.20 -1.23 0.82
CA SER A 21 9.19 -1.87 2.15
C SER A 21 8.15 -3.00 2.24
N LEU A 22 6.93 -2.77 1.77
CA LEU A 22 5.88 -3.80 1.70
C LEU A 22 6.30 -4.96 0.78
N ARG A 23 6.91 -4.63 -0.37
CA ARG A 23 7.38 -5.61 -1.35
C ARG A 23 8.46 -6.53 -0.79
N ARG A 24 9.42 -5.96 -0.06
CA ARG A 24 10.48 -6.71 0.62
C ARG A 24 9.97 -7.56 1.78
N ALA A 25 8.91 -7.10 2.44
CA ALA A 25 8.34 -7.82 3.58
C ALA A 25 7.69 -9.16 3.18
N ARG A 26 7.30 -9.33 1.91
CA ARG A 26 6.68 -10.55 1.34
C ARG A 26 5.47 -11.06 2.14
N GLY A 27 4.65 -10.14 2.64
CA GLY A 27 3.37 -10.46 3.27
C GLY A 27 2.35 -11.00 2.27
N GLY A 28 1.28 -11.61 2.76
CA GLY A 28 0.15 -12.07 1.95
C GLY A 28 -0.76 -10.95 1.44
N GLY A 29 -0.60 -9.73 1.95
CA GLY A 29 -1.34 -8.54 1.54
C GLY A 29 -0.99 -7.32 2.40
N ALA A 30 -1.55 -6.17 2.06
CA ALA A 30 -1.46 -4.94 2.84
C ALA A 30 -2.84 -4.27 2.97
N GLY A 31 -3.12 -3.66 4.12
CA GLY A 31 -4.28 -2.83 4.37
C GLY A 31 -3.82 -1.43 4.77
N ASN A 32 -4.19 -0.42 3.98
CA ASN A 32 -3.94 0.98 4.31
C ASN A 32 -5.19 1.59 4.93
N THR A 33 -5.08 2.08 6.16
CA THR A 33 -6.17 2.75 6.87
C THR A 33 -6.25 4.24 6.55
N ALA A 34 -5.38 4.74 5.67
CA ALA A 34 -5.42 6.06 5.07
C ALA A 34 -5.50 5.94 3.54
N PRO A 35 -6.05 6.93 2.81
CA PRO A 35 -6.15 6.86 1.37
C PRO A 35 -4.76 6.79 0.74
N SER A 36 -4.49 5.72 0.00
CA SER A 36 -3.21 5.58 -0.69
C SER A 36 -3.07 6.59 -1.82
N ILE A 37 -4.16 7.14 -2.34
CA ILE A 37 -4.18 8.23 -3.33
C ILE A 37 -5.13 9.33 -2.81
N SER A 38 -4.58 10.43 -2.32
CA SER A 38 -5.37 11.56 -1.79
C SER A 38 -5.94 12.47 -2.88
N GLY A 39 -5.34 12.45 -4.07
CA GLY A 39 -5.72 13.29 -5.21
C GLY A 39 -4.98 14.62 -5.31
N ARG A 40 -3.94 14.85 -4.49
CA ARG A 40 -3.08 16.04 -4.59
C ARG A 40 -2.21 16.05 -5.85
N ASP A 41 -1.69 14.88 -6.23
CA ASP A 41 -0.81 14.65 -7.36
C ASP A 41 -1.04 13.24 -7.91
N PRO A 42 -0.62 12.90 -9.15
CA PRO A 42 -0.62 11.52 -9.61
C PRO A 42 0.32 10.69 -8.71
N ASN A 43 -0.27 9.92 -7.79
CA ASN A 43 0.48 9.02 -6.92
C ASN A 43 0.65 7.64 -7.58
N PHE A 44 1.92 7.26 -7.79
CA PHE A 44 2.31 5.97 -8.35
C PHE A 44 2.77 4.95 -7.31
N GLY A 45 2.93 5.32 -6.04
CA GLY A 45 3.47 4.39 -5.03
C GLY A 45 2.63 3.13 -4.77
N PRO A 46 1.30 3.10 -4.94
CA PRO A 46 0.55 1.85 -4.88
C PRO A 46 0.84 0.87 -6.02
N PHE A 47 1.28 1.38 -7.19
CA PHE A 47 1.44 0.57 -8.39
C PHE A 47 2.50 -0.54 -8.24
N PRO A 48 3.72 -0.28 -7.73
CA PRO A 48 4.70 -1.33 -7.43
C PRO A 48 4.21 -2.42 -6.47
N VAL A 49 3.33 -2.08 -5.52
CA VAL A 49 2.76 -3.06 -4.57
C VAL A 49 1.86 -4.05 -5.31
N LEU A 50 0.94 -3.52 -6.13
CA LEU A 50 0.01 -4.32 -6.93
C LEU A 50 0.75 -5.13 -8.00
N ALA A 51 1.74 -4.54 -8.66
CA ALA A 51 2.57 -5.21 -9.67
C ALA A 51 3.39 -6.37 -9.10
N ALA A 52 3.72 -6.33 -7.81
CA ALA A 52 4.38 -7.42 -7.10
C ALA A 52 3.42 -8.55 -6.68
N GLY A 53 2.13 -8.45 -7.02
CA GLY A 53 1.12 -9.43 -6.65
C GLY A 53 0.69 -9.35 -5.19
N ILE A 54 0.94 -8.21 -4.52
CA ILE A 54 0.52 -7.98 -3.13
C ILE A 54 -0.83 -7.26 -3.17
N PRO A 55 -1.94 -7.91 -2.75
CA PRO A 55 -3.23 -7.25 -2.65
C PRO A 55 -3.16 -6.08 -1.67
N LEU A 56 -3.68 -4.92 -2.07
CA LEU A 56 -3.76 -3.72 -1.23
C LEU A 56 -5.24 -3.38 -0.99
N LEU A 57 -5.71 -3.54 0.25
CA LEU A 57 -6.99 -2.99 0.69
C LEU A 57 -6.77 -1.53 1.09
N ASP A 58 -7.52 -0.62 0.48
CA ASP A 58 -7.32 0.82 0.64
C ASP A 58 -8.49 1.50 1.37
N ALA A 59 -8.19 2.58 2.08
CA ALA A 59 -9.20 3.39 2.72
C ALA A 59 -9.96 4.24 1.69
N PRO A 60 -11.26 4.51 1.91
CA PRO A 60 -12.00 5.39 1.03
C PRO A 60 -11.40 6.80 1.06
N ARG A 61 -11.29 7.42 -0.12
CA ARG A 61 -10.94 8.83 -0.22
C ARG A 61 -12.05 9.67 0.43
N PRO A 62 -11.73 10.65 1.30
CA PRO A 62 -12.72 11.63 1.75
C PRO A 62 -13.29 12.41 0.55
N PRO A 63 -14.56 12.85 0.61
CA PRO A 63 -15.25 13.51 -0.51
C PRO A 63 -14.44 14.66 -1.11
#